data_AF-A0A9W9Z9S0-F1
#
_entry.id   AF-A0A9W9Z9S0-F1
#
_cell.length_a   1.000
_cell.length_b   1.000
_cell.length_c   1.000
_cell.angle_alpha   90.00
_cell.angle_beta   90.00
_cell.angle_gamma   90.00
#
_symmetry.space_group_name_H-M   'P 1'
#
loop_
_entity.id
_entity.type
_entity.pdbx_description
1 polymer ?
#
loop_
_entity_poly.entity_id
_entity_poly.type
_entity_poly.pdbx_seq_one_letter_code
_entity_poly.pdbx_strand_id
1 'polypeptide(L)'
;MLNETTSLPIKLGPPMPSQPQTAMTSLYTWFKLPRKSSEYQDVATKFQHTVGSVAIVNIERIQNPHLYQVYQLRKEKMDKDNGGNNERQLFHGTNPDSVT
;
A
#
# COMPACT_ATOMS: atom_id res chain seq x y z
N MET A 1 -38.63 5.85 3.88
CA MET A 1 -37.30 6.42 4.11
C MET A 1 -36.46 5.34 4.77
N LEU A 2 -35.45 4.83 4.08
CA LEU A 2 -34.43 3.94 4.66
C LEU A 2 -33.10 4.67 4.52
N ASN A 3 -32.42 4.81 5.65
CA ASN A 3 -31.20 5.56 5.86
C ASN A 3 -29.98 4.68 5.60
N GLU A 4 -29.53 4.63 4.35
CA GLU A 4 -28.26 3.98 4.04
C GLU A 4 -27.12 4.95 4.37
N THR A 5 -26.49 4.72 5.53
CA THR A 5 -25.24 5.35 5.91
C THR A 5 -24.21 5.08 4.82
N THR A 6 -23.86 6.14 4.12
CA THR A 6 -22.91 6.18 3.02
C THR A 6 -21.54 5.75 3.53
N SER A 7 -21.19 4.48 3.37
CA SER A 7 -19.80 4.05 3.47
C SER A 7 -19.11 4.51 2.20
N LEU A 8 -18.49 5.70 2.27
CA LEU A 8 -17.62 6.18 1.20
C LEU A 8 -16.60 5.07 0.89
N PRO A 9 -16.40 4.69 -0.39
CA PRO A 9 -15.37 3.73 -0.72
C PRO A 9 -14.04 4.33 -0.26
N ILE A 10 -13.33 3.62 0.62
CA ILE A 10 -11.96 3.94 0.96
C ILE A 10 -11.20 3.96 -0.36
N LYS A 11 -10.73 5.15 -0.74
CA LYS A 11 -9.95 5.37 -1.95
C LYS A 11 -8.74 4.44 -1.82
N LEU A 12 -8.69 3.39 -2.64
CA LEU A 12 -7.46 2.62 -2.82
C LEU A 12 -6.34 3.66 -3.04
N GLY A 13 -5.16 3.40 -2.48
CA GLY A 13 -3.97 4.10 -2.93
C GLY A 13 -3.93 4.11 -4.46
N PRO A 14 -3.29 5.11 -5.09
CA PRO A 14 -3.33 5.28 -6.54
C PRO A 14 -3.14 3.91 -7.24
N PRO A 15 -3.97 3.58 -8.25
CA PRO A 15 -3.83 2.32 -8.98
C PRO A 15 -2.36 2.15 -9.36
N MET A 16 -1.85 0.92 -9.24
CA MET A 16 -0.45 0.63 -9.52
C MET A 16 -0.05 1.33 -10.82
N PRO A 17 0.89 2.29 -10.78
CA PRO A 17 1.17 3.09 -11.95
C PRO A 17 1.63 2.18 -13.09
N SER A 18 1.09 2.43 -14.29
CA SER A 18 1.42 1.69 -15.50
C SER A 18 2.95 1.63 -15.67
N GLN A 19 3.51 0.43 -15.77
CA GLN A 19 4.95 0.27 -15.99
C GLN A 19 5.31 0.78 -17.39
N PRO A 20 6.42 1.54 -17.56
CA PRO A 20 6.96 1.82 -18.88
C PRO A 20 7.33 0.49 -19.58
N GLN A 21 7.06 0.38 -20.88
CA GLN A 21 7.31 -0.82 -21.70
C GLN A 21 8.77 -1.35 -21.61
N THR A 22 9.71 -0.51 -21.18
CA THR A 22 11.14 -0.81 -21.00
C THR A 22 11.46 -1.59 -19.71
N ALA A 23 10.50 -1.78 -18.80
CA ALA A 23 10.67 -2.48 -17.52
C ALA A 23 10.41 -4.01 -17.58
N MET A 24 10.28 -4.59 -18.78
CA MET A 24 9.93 -6.00 -19.01
C MET A 24 10.95 -7.03 -18.46
N THR A 25 12.05 -6.60 -17.84
CA THR A 25 13.08 -7.48 -17.28
C THR A 25 13.05 -7.62 -15.75
N SER A 26 12.29 -6.80 -15.01
CA SER A 26 12.22 -6.87 -13.54
C SER A 26 10.84 -7.30 -13.05
N LEU A 27 10.77 -8.39 -12.28
CA LEU A 27 9.52 -8.91 -11.69
C LEU A 27 8.90 -7.95 -10.65
N TYR A 28 9.71 -7.06 -10.08
CA TYR A 28 9.29 -6.00 -9.16
C TYR A 28 10.25 -4.81 -9.25
N THR A 29 9.79 -3.63 -8.85
CA THR A 29 10.62 -2.42 -8.75
C THR A 29 10.32 -1.63 -7.48
N TRP A 30 11.26 -0.76 -7.10
CA TRP A 30 11.12 0.18 -6.00
C TRP A 30 11.01 1.59 -6.58
N PHE A 31 9.99 2.33 -6.20
CA PHE A 31 9.83 3.73 -6.59
C PHE A 31 10.04 4.63 -5.38
N LYS A 32 11.14 5.38 -5.36
CA LYS A 32 11.43 6.34 -4.30
C LYS A 32 10.44 7.49 -4.34
N LEU A 33 9.64 7.63 -3.27
CA LEU A 33 8.64 8.67 -3.18
C LEU A 33 9.29 10.04 -2.91
N PRO A 34 8.91 11.10 -3.64
CA PRO A 34 9.32 12.46 -3.32
C PRO A 34 8.78 12.88 -1.95
N ARG A 35 9.62 13.49 -1.10
CA ARG A 35 9.23 13.96 0.25
C ARG A 35 8.01 14.90 0.27
N LYS A 36 7.79 15.63 -0.84
CA LYS A 36 6.66 16.56 -1.01
C LYS A 36 5.39 15.90 -1.55
N SER A 37 5.44 14.62 -1.93
CA SER A 37 4.25 13.91 -2.39
C SER A 37 3.30 13.65 -1.22
N SER A 38 1.99 13.66 -1.49
CA SER A 38 0.98 13.33 -0.49
C SER A 38 1.18 11.93 0.06
N GLU A 39 1.50 10.96 -0.79
CA GLU A 39 1.75 9.57 -0.40
C GLU A 39 2.91 9.43 0.59
N TYR A 40 4.02 10.15 0.36
CA TYR A 40 5.13 10.17 1.32
C TYR A 40 4.68 10.73 2.67
N GLN A 41 3.96 11.87 2.65
CA GLN A 41 3.50 12.55 3.87
C GLN A 41 2.52 11.68 4.67
N ASP A 42 1.60 11.01 3.97
CA ASP A 42 0.62 10.12 4.59
C ASP A 42 1.28 8.93 5.28
N VAL A 43 2.23 8.26 4.61
CA VAL A 43 2.97 7.12 5.18
C VAL A 43 3.88 7.57 6.32
N ALA A 44 4.60 8.68 6.16
CA ALA A 44 5.45 9.25 7.20
C ALA A 44 4.65 9.59 8.46
N THR A 45 3.48 10.22 8.29
CA THR A 45 2.59 10.60 9.41
C THR A 45 2.09 9.37 10.14
N LYS A 46 1.60 8.34 9.43
CA LYS A 46 1.13 7.09 10.03
C LYS A 46 2.25 6.37 10.81
N PHE A 47 3.46 6.37 10.26
CA PHE A 47 4.60 5.74 10.91
C PHE A 47 4.97 6.50 12.19
N GLN A 48 5.22 7.80 12.10
CA GLN A 48 5.62 8.64 13.23
C GLN A 48 4.57 8.71 14.35
N HIS A 49 3.29 8.57 14.01
CA HIS A 49 2.22 8.46 15.01
C HIS A 49 2.38 7.22 15.91
N THR A 50 2.99 6.14 15.42
CA THR A 50 3.16 4.89 16.18
C THR A 50 4.51 4.77 16.88
N VAL A 51 5.58 5.26 16.27
CA VAL A 51 6.96 5.10 16.77
C VAL A 51 7.59 6.40 17.31
N GLY A 52 6.88 7.52 17.25
CA GLY A 52 7.39 8.83 17.67
C GLY A 52 8.30 9.50 16.64
N SER A 53 9.11 10.45 17.11
CA SER A 53 10.03 11.22 16.26
C SER A 53 11.29 10.43 15.92
N VAL A 54 11.22 9.68 14.83
CA VAL A 54 12.36 9.06 14.15
C VAL A 54 12.61 9.72 12.79
N ALA A 55 13.89 9.81 12.43
CA ALA A 55 14.31 10.37 11.16
C ALA A 55 14.09 9.36 10.02
N ILE A 56 13.20 9.69 9.09
CA ILE A 56 12.92 8.86 7.90
C ILE A 56 13.93 9.20 6.80
N VAL A 57 14.75 8.23 6.41
CA VAL A 57 15.78 8.36 5.37
C VAL A 57 15.15 8.43 3.96
N ASN A 58 14.31 7.46 3.63
CA ASN A 58 13.52 7.37 2.41
C ASN A 58 12.22 6.59 2.67
N ILE A 59 11.27 6.72 1.75
CA ILE A 59 10.09 5.86 1.64
C ILE A 59 10.04 5.42 0.19
N GLU A 60 9.94 4.12 -0.03
CA GLU A 60 9.96 3.51 -1.34
C GLU A 60 8.68 2.68 -1.52
N ARG A 61 7.96 2.94 -2.61
CA ARG A 61 6.79 2.14 -2.97
C ARG A 61 7.24 0.90 -3.71
N ILE A 62 6.86 -0.25 -3.19
CA ILE A 62 7.05 -1.55 -3.86
C ILE A 62 6.05 -1.66 -5.01
N GLN A 63 6.55 -1.92 -6.22
CA GLN A 63 5.74 -2.20 -7.40
C GLN A 63 5.94 -3.67 -7.80
N ASN A 64 5.07 -4.54 -7.31
CA ASN A 64 5.04 -5.96 -7.68
C ASN A 64 3.63 -6.31 -8.21
N PRO A 65 3.40 -6.25 -9.54
CA PRO A 65 2.08 -6.50 -10.14
C PRO A 65 1.52 -7.88 -9.82
N HIS A 66 2.38 -8.90 -9.80
CA HIS A 66 1.96 -10.28 -9.56
C HIS A 66 1.45 -10.47 -8.12
N LEU A 67 2.21 -10.02 -7.12
CA LEU A 67 1.77 -10.10 -5.72
C LEU A 67 0.53 -9.24 -5.47
N TYR A 68 0.44 -8.07 -6.11
CA TYR A 68 -0.75 -7.23 -6.01
C TYR A 68 -1.99 -7.92 -6.57
N GLN A 69 -1.90 -8.57 -7.74
CA GLN A 69 -3.02 -9.33 -8.30
C GLN A 69 -3.47 -10.47 -7.36
N VAL A 70 -2.52 -11.24 -6.83
CA VAL A 70 -2.82 -12.31 -5.86
C VAL A 70 -3.46 -11.74 -4.58
N TYR A 71 -2.97 -10.59 -4.11
CA TYR A 71 -3.52 -9.89 -2.96
C TYR A 71 -4.99 -9.47 -3.18
N GLN A 72 -5.29 -8.83 -4.32
CA GLN A 72 -6.64 -8.37 -4.64
C GLN A 72 -7.65 -9.53 -4.71
N LEU A 73 -7.28 -10.64 -5.36
CA LEU A 73 -8.13 -11.83 -5.43
C LEU A 73 -8.45 -12.40 -4.03
N ARG A 74 -7.46 -12.42 -3.14
CA ARG A 74 -7.65 -12.88 -1.75
C ARG A 74 -8.51 -11.90 -0.95
N LYS A 75 -8.29 -10.60 -1.13
CA LYS A 75 -9.09 -9.55 -0.48
C LYS A 75 -10.57 -9.67 -0.87
N GLU A 76 -10.88 -9.76 -2.16
CA GLU A 76 -12.25 -9.90 -2.67
C GLU A 76 -12.94 -11.15 -2.11
N LYS A 77 -12.21 -12.27 -2.05
CA LYS A 77 -12.71 -13.51 -1.46
C LYS A 77 -13.03 -13.33 0.03
N MET A 78 -12.12 -12.75 0.82
CA MET A 78 -12.34 -12.54 2.26
C MET A 78 -13.47 -11.55 2.53
N ASP A 79 -13.56 -10.47 1.75
CA ASP A 79 -14.63 -9.47 1.89
C ASP A 79 -16.01 -10.08 1.62
N LYS A 80 -16.09 -11.01 0.66
CA LYS A 80 -17.31 -11.79 0.39
C LYS A 80 -17.62 -12.79 1.50
N ASP A 81 -16.61 -13.50 2.00
CA ASP A 81 -16.81 -14.61 2.94
C ASP A 81 -17.09 -14.12 4.38
N ASN A 82 -16.44 -13.04 4.81
CA ASN A 82 -16.55 -12.50 6.18
C ASN A 82 -17.51 -11.31 6.31
N GLY A 83 -17.92 -10.72 5.19
CA GLY A 83 -18.78 -9.54 5.14
C GLY A 83 -18.02 -8.24 5.44
N GLY A 84 -18.05 -7.31 4.48
CA GLY A 84 -17.46 -5.98 4.63
C GLY A 84 -15.96 -5.92 4.29
N ASN A 85 -15.27 -4.90 4.78
CA ASN A 85 -13.85 -4.65 4.47
C ASN A 85 -12.94 -5.28 5.52
N ASN A 86 -12.09 -6.22 5.10
CA ASN A 86 -11.15 -6.93 5.97
C ASN A 86 -9.72 -6.38 5.92
N GLU A 87 -9.46 -5.31 5.16
CA GLU A 87 -8.13 -4.74 4.98
C GLU A 87 -7.73 -3.81 6.14
N ARG A 88 -6.49 -3.93 6.62
CA ARG A 88 -5.87 -3.02 7.58
C ARG A 88 -4.45 -2.69 7.15
N GLN A 89 -4.06 -1.43 7.32
CA GLN A 89 -2.68 -0.98 7.10
C GLN A 89 -1.89 -1.13 8.40
N LEU A 90 -0.85 -1.97 8.38
CA LEU A 90 0.00 -2.30 9.52
C LEU A 90 1.48 -2.20 9.13
N PHE A 91 2.35 -2.12 10.13
CA PHE A 91 3.81 -2.09 9.94
C PHE A 91 4.42 -3.47 10.19
N HIS A 92 5.42 -3.83 9.39
CA HIS A 92 6.22 -5.04 9.55
C HIS A 92 7.70 -4.66 9.54
N GLY A 93 8.41 -4.94 10.64
CA GLY A 93 9.87 -4.79 10.73
C GLY A 93 10.56 -6.10 10.39
N THR A 94 11.65 -6.04 9.64
CA THR A 94 12.45 -7.21 9.26
C THR A 94 13.94 -6.87 9.23
N ASN A 95 14.79 -7.91 9.19
CA ASN A 95 16.23 -7.75 9.05
C ASN A 95 16.59 -7.30 7.62
N PRO A 96 17.68 -6.53 7.43
CA PRO A 96 18.10 -6.07 6.10
C PRO A 96 18.28 -7.19 5.08
N ASP A 97 18.78 -8.35 5.50
CA ASP A 97 19.04 -9.50 4.62
C ASP A 97 17.76 -10.07 4.00
N SER A 98 16.60 -9.85 4.63
CA SER A 98 15.29 -10.29 4.15
C SER A 98 14.65 -9.34 3.14
N VAL A 99 15.26 -8.17 2.87
CA VAL A 99 14.76 -7.13 1.96
C VAL A 99 15.48 -7.18 0.60
N THR A 100 16.26 -8.24 0.35
CA THR A 100 17.15 -8.41 -0.80
C THR A 100 16.44 -8.60 -2.14
#